data_AF-A0A9W7TEB0-F1
#
_entry.id   AF-A0A9W7TEB0-F1
#
_cell.length_a   1.000
_cell.length_b   1.000
_cell.length_c   1.000
_cell.angle_alpha   90.00
_cell.angle_beta   90.00
_cell.angle_gamma   90.00
#
_symmetry.space_group_name_H-M   'P 1'
#
loop_
_entity.id
_entity.type
_entity.pdbx_description
1 polymer ?
#
loop_
_entity_poly.entity_id
_entity_poly.type
_entity_poly.pdbx_seq_one_letter_code
_entity_poly.pdbx_strand_id
1 'polypeptide(L)'
;MEGLARLQMNALLIHIEESDRTKHELLIKAQSYDKPTMSVDDRTDPLTISCRIPESVTTDVTCNLYTEDGPLRYMSGKHICQFFINHGEIFPHKQTVSSRQLSCDYSIKTDLRSPRSDVYTIRGLPQAVLRASSSVITDTDTVQMDCMNRENQKMDTCFFTVDGMESNMKESRSCHLSLTGSDIIHWSGGQRSSVIITCFYSVYESPVLMSSPQSDPVTVTVESSTSTITAQTTPTTLMTTYMWITPLSAAGCSVLTGLMCYCMGRYICKSTFVSLHMVV
;
A
#
# COMPACT_ATOMS: atom_id res chain seq x y z
N MET A 1 -37.32 -26.57 44.79
CA MET A 1 -36.14 -26.18 43.98
C MET A 1 -36.29 -24.79 43.33
N GLU A 2 -37.49 -24.24 43.14
CA GLU A 2 -37.69 -22.91 42.52
C GLU A 2 -37.22 -21.71 43.38
N GLY A 3 -37.21 -21.84 44.71
CA GLY A 3 -36.80 -20.75 45.61
C GLY A 3 -35.30 -20.42 45.56
N LEU A 4 -34.45 -21.44 45.36
CA LEU A 4 -33.00 -21.27 45.33
C LEU A 4 -32.54 -20.62 44.02
N ALA A 5 -33.16 -20.99 42.89
CA ALA A 5 -32.88 -20.39 41.58
C ALA A 5 -33.27 -18.90 41.53
N ARG A 6 -34.38 -18.51 42.17
CA ARG A 6 -34.80 -17.09 42.27
C ARG A 6 -33.85 -16.25 43.11
N LEU A 7 -33.35 -16.80 44.22
CA LEU A 7 -32.37 -16.12 45.07
C LEU A 7 -31.03 -15.93 44.35
N GLN A 8 -30.55 -16.93 43.60
CA GLN A 8 -29.32 -16.81 42.80
C GLN A 8 -29.46 -15.79 41.66
N MET A 9 -30.63 -15.73 40.99
CA MET A 9 -30.86 -14.78 39.91
C MET A 9 -30.93 -13.34 40.42
N ASN A 10 -31.56 -13.11 41.59
CA ASN A 10 -31.60 -11.80 42.22
C ASN A 10 -30.22 -11.35 42.71
N ALA A 11 -29.42 -12.25 43.27
CA ALA A 11 -28.04 -11.94 43.67
C ALA A 11 -27.16 -11.58 42.46
N LEU A 12 -27.34 -12.26 41.33
CA LEU A 12 -26.63 -11.94 40.09
C LEU A 12 -27.07 -10.57 39.52
N LEU A 13 -28.37 -10.27 39.55
CA LEU A 13 -28.90 -8.96 39.12
C LEU A 13 -28.38 -7.81 39.99
N ILE A 14 -28.33 -7.99 41.31
CA ILE A 14 -27.75 -7.01 42.24
C ILE A 14 -26.26 -6.80 41.95
N HIS A 15 -25.50 -7.88 41.72
CA HIS A 15 -24.09 -7.75 41.35
C HIS A 15 -23.88 -7.05 40.00
N ILE A 16 -24.75 -7.28 39.02
CA ILE A 16 -24.71 -6.58 37.72
C ILE A 16 -25.03 -5.09 37.92
N GLU A 17 -26.08 -4.75 38.66
CA GLU A 17 -26.46 -3.36 38.93
C GLU A 17 -25.39 -2.62 39.75
N GLU A 18 -24.75 -3.28 40.71
CA GLU A 18 -23.69 -2.69 41.54
C GLU A 18 -22.39 -2.53 40.73
N SER A 19 -22.08 -3.48 39.84
CA SER A 19 -20.98 -3.37 38.88
C SER A 19 -21.19 -2.22 37.88
N ASP A 20 -22.40 -2.07 37.35
CA ASP A 20 -22.73 -1.02 36.38
C ASP A 20 -22.75 0.37 37.03
N ARG A 21 -23.22 0.47 38.28
CA ARG A 21 -23.16 1.70 39.08
C ARG A 21 -21.73 2.12 39.39
N THR A 22 -20.86 1.16 39.75
CA THR A 22 -19.43 1.42 39.99
C THR A 22 -18.72 1.87 38.71
N LYS A 23 -19.06 1.26 37.57
CA LYS A 23 -18.54 1.66 36.25
C LYS A 23 -19.01 3.07 35.86
N HIS A 24 -20.27 3.40 36.12
CA HIS A 24 -20.82 4.73 35.86
C HIS A 24 -20.16 5.81 36.73
N GLU A 25 -19.91 5.54 38.02
CA GLU A 25 -19.17 6.44 38.91
C GLU A 25 -17.71 6.64 38.47
N LEU A 26 -17.05 5.59 37.99
CA LEU A 26 -15.69 5.67 37.44
C LEU A 26 -15.64 6.48 36.12
N LEU A 27 -16.66 6.34 35.25
CA LEU A 27 -16.82 7.16 34.04
C LEU A 27 -17.03 8.64 34.37
N ILE A 28 -17.84 8.95 35.39
CA ILE A 28 -18.04 10.33 35.89
C ILE A 28 -16.72 10.87 36.46
N LYS A 29 -15.93 10.04 37.14
CA LYS A 29 -14.62 10.44 37.69
C LYS A 29 -13.55 10.64 36.62
N ALA A 30 -13.55 9.86 35.55
CA ALA A 30 -12.70 10.09 34.37
C ALA A 30 -13.06 11.40 33.64
N GLN A 31 -14.35 11.75 33.59
CA GLN A 31 -14.85 13.05 33.11
C GLN A 31 -14.58 14.22 34.08
N SER A 32 -14.17 13.94 35.33
CA SER A 32 -13.88 14.95 36.35
C SER A 32 -12.46 15.52 36.25
N TYR A 33 -11.57 14.92 35.46
CA TYR A 33 -10.23 15.43 35.26
C TYR A 33 -10.21 16.42 34.10
N ASP A 34 -9.59 17.58 34.33
CA ASP A 34 -9.38 18.56 33.28
C ASP A 34 -8.50 17.95 32.16
N LYS A 35 -8.88 18.23 30.91
CA LYS A 35 -8.13 17.78 29.74
C LYS A 35 -6.74 18.44 29.71
N PRO A 36 -5.70 17.76 29.22
CA PRO A 36 -4.39 18.37 29.05
C PRO A 36 -4.39 19.38 27.89
N THR A 37 -3.41 20.28 27.92
CA THR A 37 -3.14 21.21 26.81
C THR A 37 -2.00 20.66 25.97
N MET A 38 -2.25 20.46 24.68
CA MET A 38 -1.22 20.00 23.74
C MET A 38 -0.65 21.17 22.95
N SER A 39 0.66 21.17 22.75
CA SER A 39 1.38 22.08 21.85
C SER A 39 2.41 21.32 21.04
N VAL A 40 2.56 21.65 19.76
CA VAL A 40 3.52 21.01 18.86
C VAL A 40 4.52 22.07 18.39
N ASP A 41 5.81 21.77 18.52
CA ASP A 41 6.87 22.51 17.85
C ASP A 41 7.33 21.68 16.64
N ASP A 42 6.90 22.12 15.47
CA ASP A 42 7.18 21.50 14.17
C ASP A 42 8.40 22.12 13.46
N ARG A 43 9.08 23.07 14.12
CA ARG A 43 10.32 23.69 13.64
C ARG A 43 11.56 22.87 13.97
N THR A 44 11.41 21.88 14.86
CA THR A 44 12.48 20.95 15.24
C THR A 44 12.19 19.60 14.62
N ASP A 45 13.23 18.89 14.21
CA ASP A 45 13.14 17.47 13.85
C ASP A 45 14.10 16.65 14.72
N PRO A 46 13.62 15.71 15.55
CA PRO A 46 12.23 15.29 15.71
C PRO A 46 11.28 16.40 16.18
N LEU A 47 10.01 16.33 15.74
CA LEU A 47 8.97 17.22 16.22
C LEU A 47 8.82 17.05 17.72
N THR A 48 8.71 18.17 18.44
CA THR A 48 8.52 18.15 19.89
C THR A 48 7.05 18.36 20.21
N ILE A 49 6.37 17.31 20.65
CA ILE A 49 4.97 17.39 21.09
C ILE A 49 4.95 17.44 22.61
N SER A 50 4.42 18.52 23.17
CA SER A 50 4.29 18.73 24.60
C SER A 50 2.83 18.58 25.03
N CYS A 51 2.56 17.58 25.87
CA CYS A 51 1.28 17.41 26.53
C CYS A 51 1.40 17.94 27.96
N ARG A 52 0.82 19.12 28.23
CA ARG A 52 0.86 19.78 29.55
C ARG A 52 -0.34 19.37 30.38
N ILE A 53 -0.06 18.89 31.58
CA ILE A 53 -1.06 18.40 32.52
C ILE A 53 -1.53 19.56 33.40
N PRO A 54 -2.84 19.67 33.69
CA PRO A 54 -3.36 20.68 34.60
C PRO A 54 -2.66 20.64 35.97
N GLU A 55 -2.42 21.82 36.56
CA GLU A 55 -1.72 21.94 37.85
C GLU A 55 -2.45 21.26 39.01
N SER A 56 -3.76 21.01 38.86
CA SER A 56 -4.57 20.25 39.81
C SER A 56 -4.08 18.80 40.00
N VAL A 57 -3.30 18.27 39.06
CA VAL A 57 -2.69 16.94 39.11
C VAL A 57 -1.28 17.03 39.66
N THR A 58 -1.07 16.47 40.85
CA THR A 58 0.21 16.56 41.59
C THR A 58 1.01 15.26 41.60
N THR A 59 0.42 14.19 41.08
CA THR A 59 0.99 12.84 41.00
C THR A 59 1.68 12.58 39.67
N ASP A 60 2.47 11.51 39.60
CA ASP A 60 2.97 11.00 38.32
C ASP A 60 1.83 10.49 37.45
N VAL A 61 1.99 10.65 36.14
CA VAL A 61 1.00 10.27 35.14
C VAL A 61 1.64 9.47 34.03
N THR A 62 0.83 8.68 33.33
CA THR A 62 1.17 8.12 32.02
C THR A 62 0.44 8.91 30.96
N CYS A 63 1.18 9.54 30.06
CA CYS A 63 0.63 10.25 28.93
C CYS A 63 0.59 9.34 27.71
N ASN A 64 -0.48 9.44 26.93
CA ASN A 64 -0.60 8.76 25.66
C ASN A 64 -0.79 9.80 24.54
N LEU A 65 -0.05 9.63 23.46
CA LEU A 65 -0.16 10.38 22.23
C LEU A 65 -0.93 9.54 21.20
N TYR A 66 -1.86 10.18 20.51
CA TYR A 66 -2.74 9.56 19.53
C TYR A 66 -2.61 10.24 18.18
N THR A 67 -2.75 9.44 17.14
CA THR A 67 -3.14 9.85 15.79
C THR A 67 -4.60 9.46 15.54
N GLU A 68 -5.13 9.82 14.37
CA GLU A 68 -6.43 9.32 13.89
C GLU A 68 -6.50 7.79 13.83
N ASP A 69 -5.36 7.13 13.58
CA ASP A 69 -5.25 5.67 13.46
C ASP A 69 -5.22 4.97 14.83
N GLY A 70 -5.03 5.71 15.94
CA GLY A 70 -4.99 5.15 17.29
C GLY A 70 -3.79 5.62 18.12
N PRO A 71 -3.40 4.87 19.16
CA PRO A 71 -2.26 5.23 20.01
C PRO A 71 -0.95 5.15 19.23
N LEU A 72 -0.19 6.24 19.24
CA LEU A 72 1.12 6.35 18.61
C LEU A 72 2.25 6.03 19.60
N ARG A 73 2.22 6.65 20.78
CA ARG A 73 3.30 6.53 21.78
C ARG A 73 2.77 6.84 23.18
N TYR A 74 3.40 6.29 24.20
CA TYR A 74 3.10 6.66 25.59
C TYR A 74 4.40 6.88 26.36
N MET A 75 4.32 7.66 27.44
CA MET A 75 5.44 7.88 28.35
C MET A 75 4.95 8.26 29.75
N SER A 76 5.80 8.06 30.75
CA SER A 76 5.54 8.60 32.08
C SER A 76 6.02 10.04 32.19
N GLY A 77 5.27 10.86 32.92
CA GLY A 77 5.61 12.25 33.20
C GLY A 77 4.93 12.74 34.47
N LYS A 78 5.03 14.04 34.73
CA LYS A 78 4.41 14.68 35.88
C LYS A 78 3.53 15.84 35.44
N HIS A 79 4.13 17.00 35.21
CA HIS A 79 3.41 18.20 34.73
C HIS A 79 3.45 18.36 33.21
N ILE A 80 4.41 17.70 32.56
CA ILE A 80 4.57 17.73 31.11
C ILE A 80 5.09 16.38 30.64
N CYS A 81 4.53 15.91 29.52
CA CYS A 81 5.04 14.78 28.76
C CYS A 81 5.50 15.31 27.41
N GLN A 82 6.76 15.02 27.05
CA GLN A 82 7.37 15.47 25.81
C GLN A 82 7.68 14.28 24.91
N PHE A 83 7.01 14.23 23.76
CA PHE A 83 7.23 13.22 22.74
C PHE A 83 8.11 13.80 21.63
N PHE A 84 9.08 13.01 21.18
CA PHE A 84 9.91 13.29 20.02
C PHE A 84 9.49 12.32 18.92
N ILE A 85 8.86 12.85 17.88
CA ILE A 85 8.28 12.06 16.78
C ILE A 85 8.89 12.54 15.47
N ASN A 86 9.34 11.61 14.63
CA ASN A 86 9.84 11.97 13.30
C ASN A 86 8.68 12.22 12.33
N HIS A 87 8.86 13.09 11.33
CA HIS A 87 7.85 13.32 10.30
C HIS A 87 7.39 12.04 9.60
N GLY A 88 8.30 11.08 9.36
CA GLY A 88 7.96 9.80 8.72
C GLY A 88 7.09 8.87 9.56
N GLU A 89 7.05 9.03 10.89
CA GLU A 89 6.13 8.28 11.77
C GLU A 89 4.70 8.84 11.65
N ILE A 90 4.57 10.14 11.39
CA ILE A 90 3.28 10.81 11.21
C ILE A 90 2.82 10.68 9.75
N PHE A 91 3.72 10.79 8.78
CA PHE A 91 3.42 10.73 7.34
C PHE A 91 4.21 9.60 6.68
N PRO A 92 3.72 8.35 6.75
CA PRO A 92 4.33 7.25 6.02
C PRO A 92 4.22 7.53 4.51
N HIS A 93 5.29 7.33 3.75
CA HIS A 93 5.35 7.65 2.31
C HIS A 93 4.24 6.98 1.48
N LYS A 94 3.66 5.88 2.00
CA LYS A 94 2.65 5.08 1.29
C LYS A 94 1.25 5.68 1.36
N GLN A 95 1.06 6.73 2.15
CA GLN A 95 -0.25 7.32 2.33
C GLN A 95 -0.44 8.58 1.48
N THR A 96 -1.67 8.79 1.04
CA THR A 96 -2.10 9.95 0.23
C THR A 96 -2.55 11.14 1.09
N VAL A 97 -2.26 11.12 2.39
CA VAL A 97 -2.72 12.15 3.34
C VAL A 97 -1.67 13.24 3.54
N SER A 98 -2.07 14.49 3.30
CA SER A 98 -1.22 15.68 3.47
C SER A 98 -1.38 16.35 4.85
N SER A 99 -2.25 15.83 5.71
CA SER A 99 -2.44 16.31 7.07
C SER A 99 -2.86 15.19 7.99
N ARG A 100 -2.56 15.32 9.28
CA ARG A 100 -2.98 14.39 10.32
C ARG A 100 -3.41 15.10 11.59
N GLN A 101 -4.34 14.50 12.33
CA GLN A 101 -4.72 14.95 13.66
C GLN A 101 -3.93 14.23 14.75
N LEU A 102 -3.46 15.03 15.69
CA LEU A 102 -2.79 14.59 16.91
C LEU A 102 -3.65 14.98 18.11
N SER A 103 -3.62 14.16 19.15
CA SER A 103 -4.20 14.48 20.46
C SER A 103 -3.46 13.73 21.54
N CYS A 104 -3.51 14.21 22.78
CA CYS A 104 -2.93 13.49 23.92
C CYS A 104 -3.90 13.43 25.10
N ASP A 105 -3.70 12.44 25.96
CA ASP A 105 -4.33 12.38 27.28
C ASP A 105 -3.35 11.86 28.32
N TYR A 106 -3.79 11.83 29.57
CA TYR A 106 -3.03 11.28 30.67
C TYR A 106 -3.87 10.39 31.57
N SER A 107 -3.20 9.51 32.30
CA SER A 107 -3.80 8.65 33.32
C SER A 107 -2.98 8.68 34.60
N ILE A 108 -3.64 8.83 35.74
CA ILE A 108 -2.99 8.88 37.08
C ILE A 108 -2.81 7.45 37.66
N LYS A 109 -3.58 6.48 37.16
CA LYS A 109 -3.53 5.02 37.43
C LYS A 109 -4.05 4.28 36.19
N THR A 110 -4.02 2.94 36.18
CA THR A 110 -4.41 2.12 35.00
C THR A 110 -5.80 2.41 34.43
N ASP A 111 -6.75 2.85 35.26
CA ASP A 111 -8.17 2.93 34.86
C ASP A 111 -8.79 4.33 34.94
N LEU A 112 -8.02 5.35 35.37
CA LEU A 112 -8.49 6.74 35.47
C LEU A 112 -7.75 7.61 34.47
N ARG A 113 -8.44 7.94 33.38
CA ARG A 113 -7.91 8.64 32.22
C ARG A 113 -8.66 9.96 32.01
N SER A 114 -7.92 11.01 31.71
CA SER A 114 -8.50 12.31 31.38
C SER A 114 -9.25 12.26 30.03
N PRO A 115 -10.12 13.23 29.74
CA PRO A 115 -10.48 13.54 28.37
C PRO A 115 -9.23 13.86 27.54
N ARG A 116 -9.33 13.68 26.21
CA ARG A 116 -8.27 14.07 25.29
C ARG A 116 -8.13 15.58 25.20
N SER A 117 -6.92 16.04 24.93
CA SER A 117 -6.62 17.41 24.57
C SER A 117 -7.44 17.84 23.35
N ASP A 118 -7.44 19.14 23.09
CA ASP A 118 -7.85 19.64 21.78
C ASP A 118 -6.97 19.01 20.68
N VAL A 119 -7.59 18.83 19.52
CA VAL A 119 -6.94 18.24 18.35
C VAL A 119 -6.00 19.26 17.71
N TYR A 120 -4.77 18.83 17.44
CA TYR A 120 -3.83 19.59 16.63
C TYR A 120 -3.71 18.96 15.24
N THR A 121 -3.91 19.76 14.19
CA THR A 121 -3.74 19.29 12.81
C THR A 121 -2.33 19.64 12.34
N ILE A 122 -1.48 18.63 12.22
CA ILE A 122 -0.17 18.78 11.59
C ILE A 122 -0.30 18.63 10.07
N ARG A 123 0.40 19.46 9.32
CA ARG A 123 0.44 19.41 7.85
C ARG A 123 1.79 18.85 7.41
N GLY A 124 1.74 17.93 6.45
CA GLY A 124 2.91 17.44 5.73
C GLY A 124 3.15 18.25 4.47
N LEU A 125 4.03 17.74 3.61
CA LEU A 125 4.26 18.32 2.28
C LEU A 125 3.01 18.18 1.40
N PRO A 126 2.79 19.11 0.46
CA PRO A 126 1.68 19.00 -0.47
C PRO A 126 1.83 17.75 -1.35
N GLN A 127 0.70 17.18 -1.77
CA GLN A 127 0.69 16.01 -2.64
C GLN A 127 1.43 16.29 -3.96
N ALA A 128 2.23 15.31 -4.39
CA ALA A 128 2.88 15.37 -5.69
C ALA A 128 1.86 15.35 -6.84
N VAL A 129 2.24 15.92 -7.98
CA VAL A 129 1.44 15.95 -9.19
C VAL A 129 2.25 15.31 -10.30
N LEU A 130 1.82 14.15 -10.77
CA LEU A 130 2.42 13.47 -11.91
C LEU A 130 1.73 13.92 -13.19
N ARG A 131 2.52 14.31 -14.19
CA ARG A 131 2.05 14.56 -15.56
C ARG A 131 2.79 13.66 -16.52
N ALA A 132 2.08 13.14 -17.50
CA ALA A 132 2.65 12.41 -18.63
C ALA A 132 2.37 13.18 -19.93
N SER A 133 3.30 13.14 -20.87
CA SER A 133 3.13 13.74 -22.20
C SER A 133 2.05 13.03 -23.04
N SER A 134 1.86 11.73 -22.81
CA SER A 134 0.77 10.92 -23.38
C SER A 134 0.40 9.76 -22.46
N SER A 135 -0.86 9.36 -22.46
CA SER A 135 -1.36 8.14 -21.79
C SER A 135 -1.48 6.94 -22.73
N VAL A 136 -1.36 7.17 -24.04
CA VAL A 136 -1.39 6.12 -25.07
C VAL A 136 -0.21 6.33 -26.01
N ILE A 137 0.60 5.30 -26.18
CA ILE A 137 1.82 5.34 -26.99
C ILE A 137 1.93 4.06 -27.82
N THR A 138 2.79 4.03 -28.83
CA THR A 138 3.19 2.80 -29.53
C THR A 138 4.44 2.18 -28.91
N ASP A 139 4.87 1.03 -29.43
CA ASP A 139 6.08 0.33 -28.98
C ASP A 139 7.38 1.14 -29.19
N THR A 140 7.40 2.00 -30.22
CA THR A 140 8.54 2.87 -30.55
C THR A 140 8.48 4.25 -29.90
N ASP A 141 7.31 4.64 -29.40
CA ASP A 141 7.11 5.96 -28.81
C ASP A 141 7.77 6.06 -27.42
N THR A 142 8.05 7.29 -27.02
CA THR A 142 8.58 7.63 -25.70
C THR A 142 7.60 8.53 -24.98
N VAL A 143 7.22 8.15 -23.77
CA VAL A 143 6.47 9.00 -22.85
C VAL A 143 7.43 9.71 -21.90
N GLN A 144 7.22 11.01 -21.75
CA GLN A 144 7.91 11.84 -20.78
C GLN A 144 6.99 12.13 -19.60
N MET A 145 7.53 12.07 -18.41
CA MET A 145 6.80 12.27 -17.18
C MET A 145 7.49 13.27 -16.27
N ASP A 146 6.71 14.18 -15.71
CA ASP A 146 7.16 15.20 -14.78
C ASP A 146 6.44 15.02 -13.45
N CYS A 147 7.22 14.83 -12.39
CA CYS A 147 6.73 14.86 -11.02
C CYS A 147 6.90 16.28 -10.46
N MET A 148 5.79 16.90 -10.08
CA MET A 148 5.76 18.30 -9.67
C MET A 148 5.12 18.47 -8.29
N ASN A 149 5.22 19.67 -7.72
CA ASN A 149 4.42 20.08 -6.57
C ASN A 149 3.63 21.34 -6.93
N ARG A 150 2.51 21.55 -6.24
CA ARG A 150 1.62 22.69 -6.54
C ARG A 150 2.16 24.03 -6.05
N GLU A 151 3.11 24.00 -5.13
CA GLU A 151 3.62 25.18 -4.44
C GLU A 151 4.98 25.66 -4.98
N ASN A 152 5.48 25.05 -6.07
CA ASN A 152 6.81 25.31 -6.63
C ASN A 152 7.94 25.26 -5.58
N GLN A 153 7.76 24.47 -4.51
CA GLN A 153 8.81 24.28 -3.51
C GLN A 153 9.97 23.52 -4.15
N LYS A 154 11.19 23.81 -3.69
CA LYS A 154 12.38 23.08 -4.14
C LYS A 154 12.27 21.61 -3.72
N MET A 155 12.29 20.71 -4.70
CA MET A 155 12.40 19.27 -4.49
C MET A 155 13.86 18.85 -4.56
N ASP A 156 14.29 17.91 -3.73
CA ASP A 156 15.66 17.40 -3.77
C ASP A 156 15.75 16.09 -4.53
N THR A 157 14.74 15.22 -4.40
CA THR A 157 14.70 13.93 -5.09
C THR A 157 13.27 13.50 -5.32
N CYS A 158 12.98 12.97 -6.50
CA CYS A 158 11.69 12.37 -6.85
C CYS A 158 11.83 10.87 -7.04
N PHE A 159 10.77 10.16 -6.68
CA PHE A 159 10.68 8.72 -6.77
C PHE A 159 9.44 8.35 -7.57
N PHE A 160 9.62 7.53 -8.61
CA PHE A 160 8.54 7.03 -9.45
C PHE A 160 8.31 5.56 -9.13
N THR A 161 7.07 5.16 -8.89
CA THR A 161 6.69 3.77 -8.62
C THR A 161 5.79 3.26 -9.74
N VAL A 162 6.06 2.04 -10.21
CA VAL A 162 5.35 1.40 -11.32
C VAL A 162 4.58 0.20 -10.78
N ASP A 163 3.29 0.13 -11.08
CA ASP A 163 2.33 -0.86 -10.60
C ASP A 163 2.35 -1.05 -9.07
N GLY A 164 2.71 0.00 -8.34
CA GLY A 164 2.86 -0.04 -6.88
C GLY A 164 3.99 -0.93 -6.38
N MET A 165 4.89 -1.41 -7.25
CA MET A 165 6.00 -2.29 -6.88
C MET A 165 7.26 -1.48 -6.53
N GLU A 166 7.69 -1.54 -5.27
CA GLU A 166 8.91 -0.86 -4.80
C GLU A 166 10.18 -1.33 -5.51
N SER A 167 10.24 -2.58 -5.97
CA SER A 167 11.39 -3.10 -6.74
C SER A 167 11.61 -2.35 -8.06
N ASN A 168 10.57 -1.70 -8.58
CA ASN A 168 10.61 -0.93 -9.82
C ASN A 168 10.70 0.58 -9.56
N MET A 169 11.00 0.99 -8.32
CA MET A 169 11.12 2.40 -7.99
C MET A 169 12.30 3.04 -8.72
N LYS A 170 12.06 4.19 -9.36
CA LYS A 170 13.09 4.98 -10.06
C LYS A 170 13.30 6.30 -9.34
N GLU A 171 14.55 6.58 -8.99
CA GLU A 171 14.99 7.85 -8.40
C GLU A 171 15.37 8.84 -9.52
N SER A 172 14.96 10.10 -9.37
CA SER A 172 15.32 11.19 -10.28
C SER A 172 15.47 12.51 -9.52
N ARG A 173 16.66 13.14 -9.62
CA ARG A 173 16.90 14.48 -9.04
C ARG A 173 16.35 15.61 -9.90
N SER A 174 16.14 15.38 -11.19
CA SER A 174 15.47 16.34 -12.08
C SER A 174 13.94 16.24 -12.00
N CYS A 175 13.41 15.25 -11.27
CA CYS A 175 11.98 14.95 -11.21
C CYS A 175 11.33 14.66 -12.56
N HIS A 176 12.16 14.24 -13.53
CA HIS A 176 11.76 13.82 -14.85
C HIS A 176 12.04 12.33 -15.04
N LEU A 177 11.14 11.62 -15.70
CA LEU A 177 11.27 10.22 -16.10
C LEU A 177 10.85 10.05 -17.56
N SER A 178 11.64 9.31 -18.34
CA SER A 178 11.37 9.02 -19.74
C SER A 178 11.32 7.50 -19.93
N LEU A 179 10.24 6.99 -20.51
CA LEU A 179 10.02 5.56 -20.75
C LEU A 179 9.64 5.30 -22.20
N THR A 180 10.19 4.25 -22.78
CA THR A 180 9.80 3.77 -24.11
C THR A 180 8.63 2.78 -24.02
N GLY A 181 7.91 2.57 -25.13
CA GLY A 181 6.91 1.49 -25.21
C GLY A 181 7.46 0.12 -24.83
N SER A 182 8.71 -0.18 -25.21
CA SER A 182 9.40 -1.40 -24.78
C SER A 182 9.63 -1.49 -23.27
N ASP A 183 9.95 -0.39 -22.59
CA ASP A 183 10.12 -0.38 -21.13
C ASP A 183 8.80 -0.71 -20.43
N ILE A 184 7.69 -0.15 -20.93
CA ILE A 184 6.35 -0.41 -20.42
C ILE A 184 5.97 -1.89 -20.59
N ILE A 185 6.18 -2.45 -21.79
CA ILE A 185 5.92 -3.88 -22.05
C ILE A 185 6.73 -4.74 -21.08
N HIS A 186 8.02 -4.44 -20.90
CA HIS A 186 8.89 -5.18 -19.99
C HIS A 186 8.39 -5.11 -18.53
N TRP A 187 8.02 -3.92 -18.04
CA TRP A 187 7.56 -3.74 -16.65
C TRP A 187 6.19 -4.35 -16.37
N SER A 188 5.35 -4.40 -17.38
CA SER A 188 4.03 -5.03 -17.29
C SER A 188 4.07 -6.57 -17.21
N GLY A 189 5.27 -7.16 -17.27
CA GLY A 189 5.50 -8.61 -17.31
C GLY A 189 5.28 -9.22 -18.69
N GLY A 190 5.29 -8.42 -19.76
CA GLY A 190 5.10 -8.83 -21.15
C GLY A 190 3.70 -9.32 -21.50
N GLN A 191 2.76 -9.33 -20.54
CA GLN A 191 1.38 -9.81 -20.71
C GLN A 191 0.36 -8.68 -20.80
N ARG A 192 0.71 -7.49 -20.30
CA ARG A 192 -0.15 -6.31 -20.35
C ARG A 192 0.47 -5.32 -21.31
N SER A 193 -0.38 -4.47 -21.88
CA SER A 193 0.08 -3.30 -22.63
C SER A 193 0.02 -2.03 -21.79
N SER A 194 -0.26 -2.11 -20.48
CA SER A 194 -0.44 -0.94 -19.64
C SER A 194 0.25 -1.08 -18.29
N VAL A 195 0.73 0.05 -17.76
CA VAL A 195 1.27 0.18 -16.40
C VAL A 195 0.65 1.40 -15.70
N ILE A 196 0.55 1.31 -14.38
CA ILE A 196 0.12 2.42 -13.52
C ILE A 196 1.36 3.02 -12.88
N ILE A 197 1.54 4.33 -13.00
CA ILE A 197 2.70 5.03 -12.48
C ILE A 197 2.24 6.08 -11.48
N THR A 198 2.90 6.14 -10.33
CA THR A 198 2.74 7.21 -9.34
C THR A 198 4.10 7.83 -9.06
N CYS A 199 4.12 9.03 -8.49
CA CYS A 199 5.34 9.62 -7.98
C CYS A 199 5.15 10.28 -6.62
N PHE A 200 6.24 10.42 -5.88
CA PHE A 200 6.33 11.29 -4.73
C PHE A 200 7.70 11.97 -4.73
N TYR A 201 7.81 13.09 -4.04
CA TYR A 201 9.08 13.81 -3.91
C TYR A 201 9.50 13.89 -2.46
N SER A 202 10.78 14.16 -2.25
CA SER A 202 11.33 14.49 -0.95
C SER A 202 12.04 15.83 -0.94
N VAL A 203 12.03 16.47 0.22
CA VAL A 203 12.79 17.67 0.51
C VAL A 203 13.71 17.41 1.71
N TYR A 204 14.91 17.95 1.65
CA TYR A 204 15.87 18.02 2.73
C TYR A 204 15.63 19.33 3.48
N GLU A 205 14.91 19.24 4.57
CA GLU A 205 14.90 20.28 5.59
C GLU A 205 15.85 19.80 6.68
N SER A 206 17.14 20.10 6.50
CA SER A 206 18.23 19.52 7.29
C SER A 206 17.91 19.55 8.80
N PRO A 207 18.00 18.41 9.51
CA PRO A 207 18.67 17.17 9.12
C PRO A 207 17.78 16.07 8.50
N VAL A 208 16.54 16.35 8.08
CA VAL A 208 15.58 15.27 7.77
C VAL A 208 15.06 15.30 6.33
N LEU A 209 14.83 14.10 5.81
CA LEU A 209 14.19 13.83 4.54
C LEU A 209 12.68 13.69 4.77
N MET A 210 11.93 14.73 4.40
CA MET A 210 10.47 14.69 4.40
C MET A 210 9.98 14.25 3.03
N SER A 211 8.99 13.35 2.99
CA SER A 211 8.39 12.87 1.74
C SER A 211 6.98 13.39 1.57
N SER A 212 6.62 13.71 0.32
CA SER A 212 5.26 14.05 -0.04
C SER A 212 4.37 12.80 -0.05
N PRO A 213 3.05 12.97 0.07
CA PRO A 213 2.11 11.94 -0.33
C PRO A 213 2.30 11.57 -1.82
N GLN A 214 1.91 10.35 -2.18
CA GLN A 214 1.89 9.89 -3.56
C GLN A 214 0.93 10.71 -4.42
N SER A 215 1.32 10.95 -5.67
CA SER A 215 0.47 11.57 -6.68
C SER A 215 -0.75 10.72 -7.01
N ASP A 216 -1.73 11.34 -7.66
CA ASP A 216 -2.74 10.58 -8.38
C ASP A 216 -2.06 9.70 -9.44
N PRO A 217 -2.53 8.46 -9.64
CA PRO A 217 -1.92 7.51 -10.57
C PRO A 217 -2.18 7.91 -12.02
N VAL A 218 -1.17 7.73 -12.87
CA VAL A 218 -1.29 7.85 -14.33
C VAL A 218 -1.17 6.47 -14.94
N THR A 219 -2.11 6.10 -15.81
CA THR A 219 -2.04 4.86 -16.59
C THR A 219 -1.50 5.18 -17.97
N VAL A 220 -0.46 4.45 -18.40
CA VAL A 220 0.07 4.52 -19.76
C VAL A 220 -0.15 3.18 -20.45
N THR A 221 -0.67 3.23 -21.68
CA THR A 221 -0.98 2.05 -22.51
C THR A 221 -0.19 2.08 -23.81
N VAL A 222 0.30 0.91 -24.22
CA VAL A 222 1.02 0.66 -25.48
C VAL A 222 0.06 0.03 -26.47
N GLU A 223 -0.27 0.75 -27.53
CA GLU A 223 -1.01 0.18 -28.66
C GLU A 223 -0.03 -0.50 -29.61
N SER A 224 -0.28 -1.79 -29.89
CA SER A 224 0.47 -2.49 -30.93
C SER A 224 0.01 -1.98 -32.28
N SER A 225 0.94 -1.47 -33.08
CA SER A 225 0.74 -1.05 -34.47
C SER A 225 0.56 -2.22 -35.45
N THR A 226 0.22 -3.42 -34.94
CA THR A 226 -0.14 -4.56 -35.81
C THR A 226 -1.47 -4.28 -36.50
N SER A 227 -1.34 -3.83 -37.75
CA SER A 227 -2.42 -3.64 -38.70
C SER A 227 -3.34 -4.85 -38.71
N THR A 228 -4.64 -4.59 -38.64
CA THR A 228 -5.69 -5.56 -38.94
C THR A 228 -5.45 -6.15 -40.33
N ILE A 229 -4.80 -7.31 -40.43
CA ILE A 229 -4.74 -8.06 -41.68
C ILE A 229 -6.13 -8.64 -41.87
N THR A 230 -6.87 -8.05 -42.82
CA THR A 230 -8.12 -8.58 -43.35
C THR A 230 -7.89 -10.02 -43.77
N ALA A 231 -8.44 -10.97 -43.01
CA ALA A 231 -8.63 -12.33 -43.52
C ALA A 231 -9.73 -12.26 -44.59
N GLN A 232 -9.33 -12.00 -45.83
CA GLN A 232 -10.23 -12.18 -46.97
C GLN A 232 -9.78 -13.39 -47.79
N THR A 233 -10.56 -14.42 -47.55
CA THR A 233 -10.56 -15.79 -48.06
C THR A 233 -10.37 -15.84 -49.59
N THR A 234 -9.31 -16.51 -50.04
CA THR A 234 -9.22 -17.05 -51.40
C THR A 234 -9.89 -18.44 -51.44
N PRO A 235 -10.82 -18.72 -52.37
CA PRO A 235 -11.42 -20.05 -52.49
C PRO A 235 -10.49 -20.98 -53.27
N THR A 236 -10.02 -22.04 -52.61
CA THR A 236 -9.24 -23.12 -53.22
C THR A 236 -10.16 -24.03 -54.05
N THR A 237 -10.05 -23.97 -55.38
CA THR A 237 -10.74 -24.88 -56.29
C THR A 237 -10.04 -26.25 -56.30
N LEU A 238 -10.82 -27.31 -56.04
CA LEU A 238 -10.41 -28.71 -56.04
C LEU A 238 -9.82 -29.14 -57.40
N MET A 239 -8.55 -29.54 -57.42
CA MET A 239 -7.97 -30.31 -58.52
C MET A 239 -8.16 -31.81 -58.24
N THR A 240 -9.10 -32.41 -58.93
CA THR A 240 -9.41 -33.86 -58.95
C THR A 240 -8.18 -34.67 -59.37
N THR A 241 -7.73 -35.58 -58.50
CA THR A 241 -6.58 -36.47 -58.73
C THR A 241 -7.07 -37.78 -59.37
N TYR A 242 -6.52 -38.13 -60.54
CA TYR A 242 -6.77 -39.41 -61.20
C TYR A 242 -5.91 -40.52 -60.58
N MET A 243 -6.58 -41.56 -60.08
CA MET A 243 -5.97 -42.79 -59.56
C MET A 243 -5.30 -43.59 -60.70
N TRP A 244 -4.02 -43.92 -60.52
CA TRP A 244 -3.38 -45.02 -61.24
C TRP A 244 -2.93 -46.06 -60.21
N ILE A 245 -3.48 -47.26 -60.37
CA ILE A 245 -3.20 -48.45 -59.58
C ILE A 245 -1.98 -49.15 -60.19
N THR A 246 -0.95 -49.43 -59.40
CA THR A 246 0.08 -50.43 -59.72
C THR A 246 0.30 -51.34 -58.51
N PRO A 247 0.20 -52.69 -58.66
CA PRO A 247 0.39 -53.62 -57.57
C PRO A 247 1.80 -54.28 -57.57
N LEU A 248 2.07 -54.99 -56.47
CA LEU A 248 3.22 -55.86 -56.13
C LEU A 248 4.48 -55.12 -55.61
N SER A 249 5.17 -55.56 -54.55
CA SER A 249 5.16 -56.84 -53.81
C SER A 249 5.77 -56.66 -52.41
N ALA A 250 5.36 -57.53 -51.50
CA ALA A 250 5.64 -57.54 -50.08
C ALA A 250 7.08 -57.92 -49.69
N ALA A 251 7.62 -57.19 -48.71
CA ALA A 251 8.58 -57.59 -47.65
C ALA A 251 8.86 -56.27 -46.88
N GLY A 252 8.77 -56.09 -45.57
CA GLY A 252 8.71 -56.95 -44.40
C GLY A 252 9.46 -56.18 -43.29
N CYS A 253 8.85 -56.07 -42.09
CA CYS A 253 9.39 -55.49 -40.84
C CYS A 253 9.54 -53.94 -40.82
N SER A 254 9.04 -53.21 -39.83
CA SER A 254 9.28 -53.41 -38.39
C SER A 254 8.26 -52.69 -37.50
N VAL A 255 8.07 -53.28 -36.33
CA VAL A 255 7.25 -52.90 -35.19
C VAL A 255 7.45 -51.44 -34.76
N LEU A 256 6.35 -50.70 -34.56
CA LEU A 256 6.32 -49.59 -33.60
C LEU A 256 5.07 -49.74 -32.73
N THR A 257 5.36 -50.14 -31.50
CA THR A 257 4.48 -50.18 -30.34
C THR A 257 3.75 -48.87 -30.17
N GLY A 258 2.43 -48.94 -30.09
CA GLY A 258 1.61 -47.82 -29.65
C GLY A 258 1.88 -47.48 -28.19
N LEU A 259 1.89 -46.18 -27.88
CA LEU A 259 1.48 -45.72 -26.57
C LEU A 259 0.34 -44.71 -26.76
N MET A 260 -0.82 -45.12 -26.27
CA MET A 260 -2.07 -44.38 -26.22
C MET A 260 -1.90 -43.11 -25.41
N CYS A 261 -2.20 -41.96 -26.02
CA CYS A 261 -2.36 -40.69 -25.31
C CYS A 261 -3.74 -40.67 -24.65
N TYR A 262 -3.82 -40.93 -23.34
CA TYR A 262 -5.02 -40.62 -22.56
C TYR A 262 -4.99 -39.13 -22.20
N CYS A 263 -5.84 -38.34 -22.85
CA CYS A 263 -6.12 -36.98 -22.44
C CYS A 263 -7.14 -36.98 -21.29
N MET A 264 -6.66 -36.75 -20.07
CA MET A 264 -7.51 -36.26 -18.97
C MET A 264 -6.91 -34.96 -18.42
N GLY A 265 -7.66 -33.88 -18.62
CA GLY A 265 -7.77 -32.68 -17.80
C GLY A 265 -6.54 -32.11 -17.08
N ARG A 266 -6.19 -30.88 -17.50
CA ARG A 266 -5.83 -29.72 -16.66
C ARG A 266 -4.44 -29.68 -16.00
N TYR A 267 -3.60 -28.86 -16.66
CA TYR A 267 -2.50 -28.02 -16.16
C TYR A 267 -1.15 -28.68 -15.81
N ILE A 268 -0.10 -28.02 -16.35
CA ILE A 268 1.35 -28.13 -16.10
C ILE A 268 2.09 -29.12 -17.03
N CYS A 269 2.45 -28.63 -18.21
CA CYS A 269 3.54 -29.22 -19.01
C CYS A 269 4.87 -28.65 -18.47
N LYS A 270 5.56 -29.40 -17.62
CA LYS A 270 6.97 -29.14 -17.29
C LYS A 270 7.83 -29.87 -18.31
N SER A 271 8.42 -29.11 -19.22
CA SER A 271 9.49 -29.60 -20.10
C SER A 271 10.78 -29.70 -19.29
N THR A 272 11.10 -30.88 -18.79
CA THR A 272 12.41 -31.16 -18.18
C THR A 272 13.35 -31.65 -19.28
N PHE A 273 14.24 -30.78 -19.73
CA PHE A 273 15.37 -31.14 -20.59
C PHE A 273 16.36 -31.97 -19.74
N VAL A 274 16.49 -33.26 -20.03
CA VAL A 274 17.63 -34.06 -19.52
C VAL A 274 18.62 -34.18 -20.66
N SER A 275 19.71 -33.42 -20.53
CA SER A 275 20.89 -33.48 -21.40
C SER A 275 21.59 -34.83 -21.19
N LEU A 276 21.65 -35.67 -22.23
CA LEU A 276 22.46 -36.88 -22.20
C LEU A 276 23.84 -36.55 -22.79
N HIS A 277 24.83 -36.46 -21.90
CA HIS A 277 26.24 -36.33 -22.27
C HIS A 277 26.69 -37.60 -23.00
N MET A 278 27.21 -37.40 -24.21
CA MET A 278 27.90 -38.40 -25.02
C MET A 278 29.28 -38.64 -24.39
N VAL A 279 29.56 -39.87 -23.97
CA VAL A 279 30.93 -40.33 -23.67
C VAL A 279 31.35 -41.20 -24.84
N VAL A 280 32.47 -40.81 -25.45
CA VAL A 280 33.21 -41.53 -26.50
C VAL A 280 33.91 -42.74 -25.91
#